data_AF-A0A7Y1YA74-F1
#
_entry.id   AF-A0A7Y1YA74-F1
#
_cell.length_a   1.000
_cell.length_b   1.000
_cell.length_c   1.000
_cell.angle_alpha   90.00
_cell.angle_beta   90.00
_cell.angle_gamma   90.00
#
_symmetry.space_group_name_H-M   'P 1'
#
loop_
_entity.id
_entity.type
_entity.pdbx_description
1 polymer ?
#
loop_
_entity_poly.entity_id
_entity_poly.type
_entity_poly.pdbx_seq_one_letter_code
_entity_poly.pdbx_strand_id
1 'polypeptide(L)'
;MTHAQNRLVLALAIAATLVIALPVAAGAKTIKDKEQHCVVYVTDKSAEGELNMSDPTCVTSKAEAAELAGRAIYKPQMADLDGMAFGFSNFTLGIHYNGKNGTGSSITVVGTSCTGGWWNTPGWFDNRTSSSYNGCYRLKHYDKPNKTGTSANTYGAGTTDNIPTYMNNRTESVAYYSS
;
A
#
# COMPACT_ATOMS: atom_id res chain seq x y z
N MET A 1 34.56 -49.62 -48.51
CA MET A 1 33.19 -49.34 -48.03
C MET A 1 33.22 -49.44 -46.51
N THR A 2 33.08 -48.28 -45.85
CA THR A 2 32.65 -47.95 -44.46
C THR A 2 32.82 -49.01 -43.35
N HIS A 3 33.26 -48.74 -42.12
CA HIS A 3 33.66 -47.54 -41.35
C HIS A 3 34.13 -48.08 -39.97
N ALA A 4 35.18 -47.52 -39.34
CA ALA A 4 35.38 -47.46 -37.87
C ALA A 4 36.67 -46.66 -37.58
N GLN A 5 36.60 -45.33 -37.48
CA GLN A 5 36.53 -44.55 -36.24
C GLN A 5 37.69 -44.81 -35.26
N ASN A 6 38.74 -44.00 -35.41
CA ASN A 6 39.88 -43.88 -34.50
C ASN A 6 39.46 -43.06 -33.28
N ARG A 7 39.54 -43.66 -32.09
CA ARG A 7 39.27 -43.02 -30.80
C ARG A 7 40.50 -42.25 -30.34
N LEU A 8 40.35 -40.95 -30.06
CA LEU A 8 41.29 -40.20 -29.24
C LEU A 8 40.50 -39.47 -28.14
N VAL A 9 40.78 -39.83 -26.88
CA VAL A 9 40.14 -39.33 -25.68
C VAL A 9 40.81 -38.01 -25.28
N LEU A 10 40.04 -36.92 -25.21
CA LEU A 10 40.50 -35.63 -24.70
C LEU A 10 40.03 -35.46 -23.24
N ALA A 11 40.97 -35.35 -22.31
CA ALA A 11 40.68 -35.05 -20.91
C ALA A 11 40.58 -33.52 -20.72
N LEU A 12 39.44 -33.05 -20.18
CA LEU A 12 39.24 -31.64 -19.83
C LEU A 12 39.51 -31.44 -18.33
N ALA A 13 40.51 -30.63 -18.00
CA ALA A 13 40.81 -30.21 -16.63
C ALA A 13 39.95 -28.98 -16.26
N ILE A 14 39.20 -29.07 -15.16
CA ILE A 14 38.37 -27.98 -14.62
C ILE A 14 39.23 -27.18 -13.62
N ALA A 15 39.48 -25.90 -13.91
CA ALA A 15 40.12 -24.98 -12.98
C ALA A 15 39.05 -24.26 -12.13
N ALA A 16 39.10 -24.42 -10.82
CA ALA A 16 38.21 -23.74 -9.87
C ALA A 16 38.84 -22.41 -9.40
N THR A 17 38.17 -21.30 -9.69
CA THR A 17 38.55 -19.97 -9.18
C THR A 17 37.86 -19.67 -7.84
N LEU A 18 38.68 -19.49 -6.80
CA LEU A 18 38.27 -19.05 -5.46
C LEU A 18 38.10 -17.52 -5.46
N VAL A 19 36.87 -17.02 -5.30
CA VAL A 19 36.58 -15.59 -5.17
C VAL A 19 36.55 -15.22 -3.69
N ILE A 20 37.52 -14.42 -3.24
CA ILE A 20 37.57 -13.85 -1.90
C ILE A 20 36.60 -12.67 -1.85
N ALA A 21 35.50 -12.81 -1.11
CA ALA A 21 34.55 -11.71 -0.88
C ALA A 21 35.06 -10.82 0.28
N LEU A 22 35.37 -9.56 -0.02
CA LEU A 22 35.57 -8.53 0.99
C LEU A 22 34.21 -8.04 1.52
N PRO A 23 34.02 -7.82 2.83
CA PRO A 23 32.80 -7.23 3.33
C PRO A 23 32.79 -5.72 3.04
N VAL A 24 32.05 -5.30 2.02
CA VAL A 24 31.68 -3.88 1.90
C VAL A 24 30.60 -3.62 2.94
N ALA A 25 31.02 -3.08 4.09
CA ALA A 25 30.11 -2.42 5.02
C ALA A 25 29.61 -1.13 4.34
N ALA A 26 28.61 -1.28 3.47
CA ALA A 26 27.85 -0.16 2.96
C ALA A 26 27.01 0.36 4.14
N GLY A 27 27.52 1.39 4.81
CA GLY A 27 26.71 2.23 5.66
C GLY A 27 25.57 2.81 4.83
N ALA A 28 24.40 2.17 4.89
CA ALA A 28 23.17 2.76 4.39
C ALA A 28 22.97 4.05 5.17
N LYS A 29 23.28 5.19 4.55
CA LYS A 29 22.71 6.45 4.98
C LYS A 29 21.20 6.28 4.87
N THR A 30 20.53 6.10 5.99
CA THR A 30 19.09 6.26 6.08
C THR A 30 18.80 7.71 5.71
N ILE A 31 18.60 7.98 4.42
CA ILE A 31 17.86 9.16 4.02
C ILE A 31 16.48 8.89 4.59
N LYS A 32 16.17 9.56 5.70
CA LYS A 32 14.82 9.58 6.23
C LYS A 32 14.00 10.14 5.08
N ASP A 33 13.27 9.27 4.37
CA ASP A 33 12.31 9.69 3.37
C ASP A 33 11.56 10.89 3.97
N LYS A 34 11.55 12.03 3.27
CA LYS A 34 10.80 13.18 3.76
C LYS A 34 9.38 12.69 4.04
N GLU A 35 8.88 12.98 5.24
CA GLU A 35 7.52 12.61 5.63
C GLU A 35 6.55 13.08 4.54
N GLN A 36 5.70 12.17 4.06
CA GLN A 36 4.80 12.40 2.94
C GLN A 36 3.40 11.93 3.29
N HIS A 37 2.41 12.68 2.86
CA HIS A 37 1.00 12.41 3.10
C HIS A 37 0.29 12.39 1.75
N CYS A 38 -0.19 11.21 1.36
CA CYS A 38 -0.87 11.01 0.10
C CYS A 38 -2.37 10.88 0.31
N VAL A 39 -3.15 11.35 -0.65
CA VAL A 39 -4.60 11.17 -0.70
C VAL A 39 -4.95 10.38 -1.95
N VAL A 40 -5.76 9.34 -1.78
CA VAL A 40 -6.35 8.55 -2.86
C VAL A 40 -7.86 8.55 -2.73
N TYR A 41 -8.55 8.58 -3.86
CA TYR A 41 -10.01 8.57 -3.93
C TYR A 41 -10.49 7.24 -4.49
N VAL A 42 -11.53 6.67 -3.89
CA VAL A 42 -12.27 5.57 -4.49
C VAL A 42 -13.01 6.12 -5.70
N THR A 43 -12.70 5.60 -6.89
CA THR A 43 -13.32 5.99 -8.15
C THR A 43 -14.44 5.03 -8.54
N ASP A 44 -14.32 3.75 -8.20
CA ASP A 44 -15.32 2.72 -8.48
C ASP A 44 -15.11 1.50 -7.56
N LYS A 45 -16.00 0.51 -7.63
CA LYS A 45 -15.89 -0.76 -6.92
C LYS A 45 -16.22 -1.95 -7.84
N SER A 46 -15.31 -2.91 -7.93
CA SER A 46 -15.50 -4.15 -8.69
C SER A 46 -16.61 -5.03 -8.10
N ALA A 47 -17.07 -6.02 -8.87
CA ALA A 47 -18.06 -7.00 -8.41
C ALA A 47 -17.55 -7.85 -7.22
N GLU A 48 -16.24 -8.10 -7.15
CA GLU A 48 -15.55 -8.80 -6.06
C GLU A 48 -15.28 -7.89 -4.84
N GLY A 49 -15.67 -6.62 -4.95
CA GLY A 49 -15.54 -5.60 -3.93
C GLY A 49 -14.18 -4.92 -3.87
N GLU A 50 -13.32 -5.09 -4.87
CA GLU A 50 -12.08 -4.32 -4.98
C GLU A 50 -12.42 -2.86 -5.27
N LEU A 51 -11.83 -1.94 -4.51
CA LEU A 51 -11.98 -0.52 -4.70
C LEU A 51 -10.95 -0.07 -5.73
N ASN A 52 -11.44 0.47 -6.83
CA ASN A 52 -10.60 1.14 -7.80
C ASN A 52 -10.22 2.51 -7.22
N MET A 53 -8.93 2.80 -7.21
CA MET A 53 -8.37 3.99 -6.59
C MET A 53 -7.85 4.94 -7.67
N SER A 54 -7.94 6.25 -7.42
CA SER A 54 -7.22 7.26 -8.20
C SER A 54 -5.71 7.13 -8.01
N ASP A 55 -4.95 7.79 -8.88
CA ASP A 55 -3.55 8.06 -8.61
C ASP A 55 -3.39 8.86 -7.29
N PRO A 56 -2.33 8.58 -6.50
CA PRO A 56 -2.10 9.27 -5.24
C PRO A 56 -1.62 10.70 -5.46
N THR A 57 -2.27 11.66 -4.79
CA THR A 57 -1.77 13.04 -4.68
C THR A 57 -1.03 13.21 -3.36
N CYS A 58 0.29 13.41 -3.41
CA CYS A 58 1.16 13.45 -2.24
C CYS A 58 1.65 14.86 -1.93
N VAL A 59 1.63 15.20 -0.64
CA VAL A 59 2.05 16.49 -0.09
C VAL A 59 2.92 16.29 1.15
N THR A 60 3.59 17.34 1.61
CA THR A 60 4.56 17.25 2.71
C THR A 60 3.97 17.54 4.09
N SER A 61 2.69 17.90 4.20
CA SER A 61 2.06 18.19 5.48
C SER A 61 0.70 17.49 5.65
N LYS A 62 0.38 17.09 6.90
CA LYS A 62 -0.92 16.50 7.24
C LYS A 62 -2.08 17.46 7.01
N ALA A 63 -1.86 18.76 7.26
CA ALA A 63 -2.87 19.79 7.08
C ALA A 63 -3.28 19.90 5.60
N GLU A 64 -2.30 19.95 4.70
CA GLU A 64 -2.56 19.99 3.26
C GLU A 64 -3.23 18.69 2.76
N ALA A 65 -2.82 17.53 3.27
CA ALA A 65 -3.49 16.26 2.94
C ALA A 65 -4.94 16.23 3.47
N ALA A 66 -5.21 16.81 4.64
CA ALA A 66 -6.56 16.95 5.17
C ALA A 66 -7.40 17.92 4.35
N GLU A 67 -6.82 19.03 3.87
CA GLU A 67 -7.49 19.94 2.94
C GLU A 67 -7.80 19.25 1.62
N LEU A 68 -6.88 18.46 1.05
CA LEU A 68 -7.13 17.67 -0.16
C LEU A 68 -8.27 16.67 0.07
N ALA A 69 -8.21 15.88 1.15
CA ALA A 69 -9.26 14.94 1.49
C ALA A 69 -10.62 15.62 1.75
N GLY A 70 -10.62 16.83 2.33
CA GLY A 70 -11.80 17.66 2.53
C GLY A 70 -12.33 18.33 1.25
N ARG A 71 -11.46 18.60 0.26
CA ARG A 71 -11.84 19.08 -1.09
C ARG A 71 -12.60 18.04 -1.90
N ALA A 72 -12.68 16.79 -1.43
CA ALA A 72 -13.64 15.81 -1.95
C ALA A 72 -15.11 16.28 -1.82
N ILE A 73 -15.38 17.29 -0.99
CA ILE A 73 -16.67 17.97 -0.88
C ILE A 73 -16.82 19.09 -1.96
N TYR A 74 -15.73 19.53 -2.61
CA TYR A 74 -15.75 20.76 -3.43
C TYR A 74 -14.72 20.82 -4.59
N LYS A 75 -14.60 19.77 -5.41
CA LYS A 75 -14.08 19.92 -6.78
C LYS A 75 -15.01 19.27 -7.81
N PRO A 76 -15.97 20.03 -8.37
CA PRO A 76 -16.40 19.80 -9.73
C PRO A 76 -15.26 20.25 -10.63
N GLN A 77 -14.26 19.39 -10.83
CA GLN A 77 -13.48 19.40 -12.06
C GLN A 77 -13.96 18.22 -12.91
N MET A 78 -15.29 18.21 -13.07
CA MET A 78 -16.05 17.55 -14.11
C MET A 78 -15.78 18.35 -15.40
N ALA A 79 -14.71 18.01 -16.11
CA ALA A 79 -14.60 18.34 -17.54
C ALA A 79 -14.57 17.07 -18.40
N ASP A 80 -14.24 15.91 -17.80
CA ASP A 80 -14.27 14.59 -18.46
C ASP A 80 -15.18 13.56 -17.75
N LEU A 81 -16.01 13.99 -16.80
CA LEU A 81 -16.97 13.14 -16.08
C LEU A 81 -18.42 13.64 -16.23
N ASP A 82 -18.74 14.22 -17.39
CA ASP A 82 -20.04 14.87 -17.72
C ASP A 82 -21.25 13.91 -17.82
N GLY A 83 -21.19 12.78 -17.10
CA GLY A 83 -22.24 11.77 -17.05
C GLY A 83 -22.44 11.08 -15.70
N MET A 84 -21.64 11.39 -14.66
CA MET A 84 -21.78 10.73 -13.35
C MET A 84 -21.88 11.76 -12.22
N ALA A 85 -22.94 12.56 -12.26
CA ALA A 85 -23.42 13.32 -11.12
C ALA A 85 -23.97 12.35 -10.05
N PHE A 86 -23.09 11.70 -9.31
CA PHE A 86 -23.45 11.03 -8.07
C PHE A 86 -23.20 11.98 -6.91
N GLY A 87 -24.27 12.54 -6.35
CA GLY A 87 -24.25 13.38 -5.15
C GLY A 87 -23.91 12.59 -3.87
N PHE A 88 -22.70 12.05 -3.77
CA PHE A 88 -22.22 11.41 -2.55
C PHE A 88 -21.43 12.39 -1.68
N SER A 89 -21.74 12.40 -0.38
CA SER A 89 -20.87 13.01 0.63
C SER A 89 -19.59 12.16 0.71
N ASN A 90 -18.51 12.64 0.11
CA ASN A 90 -17.21 12.02 0.27
C ASN A 90 -16.71 12.22 1.71
N PHE A 91 -16.21 11.16 2.34
CA PHE A 91 -15.56 11.22 3.64
C PHE A 91 -14.33 10.30 3.66
N THR A 92 -13.45 10.52 4.64
CA THR A 92 -12.28 9.69 4.84
C THR A 92 -12.71 8.32 5.36
N LEU A 93 -12.48 7.24 4.59
CA LEU A 93 -12.71 5.86 5.02
C LEU A 93 -11.68 5.43 6.06
N GLY A 94 -10.45 5.90 5.91
CA GLY A 94 -9.36 5.70 6.86
C GLY A 94 -8.12 6.48 6.49
N ILE A 95 -7.23 6.66 7.47
CA ILE A 95 -5.88 7.18 7.25
C ILE A 95 -4.89 6.16 7.78
N HIS A 96 -3.98 5.69 6.95
CA HIS A 96 -2.98 4.69 7.33
C HIS A 96 -1.63 5.36 7.51
N TYR A 97 -1.03 5.18 8.68
CA TYR A 97 0.20 5.85 9.07
C TYR A 97 1.35 4.85 9.19
N ASN A 98 2.56 5.25 8.81
CA ASN A 98 3.74 4.40 8.97
C ASN A 98 4.41 4.48 10.34
N GLY A 99 3.94 5.39 11.20
CA GLY A 99 4.29 5.46 12.62
C GLY A 99 3.12 5.06 13.51
N LYS A 100 3.42 4.82 14.79
CA LYS A 100 2.41 4.57 15.83
C LYS A 100 1.65 5.86 16.17
N ASN A 101 0.45 5.72 16.73
CA ASN A 101 -0.37 6.82 17.25
C ASN A 101 -0.63 7.94 16.22
N GLY A 102 -0.84 7.59 14.94
CA GLY A 102 -1.12 8.56 13.89
C GLY A 102 0.07 9.41 13.46
N THR A 103 1.30 8.92 13.62
CA THR A 103 2.55 9.66 13.31
C THR A 103 3.20 9.20 12.01
N GLY A 104 4.09 10.03 11.45
CA GLY A 104 4.82 9.71 10.23
C GLY A 104 3.99 9.85 8.95
N SER A 105 4.55 9.36 7.85
CA SER A 105 3.95 9.40 6.51
C SER A 105 2.61 8.68 6.51
N SER A 106 1.69 9.15 5.68
CA SER A 106 0.34 8.60 5.63
C SER A 106 -0.23 8.46 4.24
N ILE A 107 -1.22 7.57 4.12
CA ILE A 107 -2.14 7.52 2.99
C ILE A 107 -3.58 7.66 3.50
N THR A 108 -4.27 8.69 3.04
CA THR A 108 -5.67 8.96 3.31
C THR A 108 -6.51 8.38 2.20
N VAL A 109 -7.47 7.54 2.56
CA VAL A 109 -8.41 6.92 1.61
C VAL A 109 -9.76 7.59 1.74
N VAL A 110 -10.22 8.22 0.66
CA VAL A 110 -11.48 8.95 0.60
C VAL A 110 -12.48 8.18 -0.25
N GLY A 111 -13.71 8.05 0.23
CA GLY A 111 -14.78 7.37 -0.48
C GLY A 111 -16.15 7.78 0.03
N THR A 112 -17.18 7.01 -0.35
CA THR A 112 -18.58 7.41 -0.16
C THR A 112 -19.33 6.54 0.86
N SER A 113 -18.80 5.36 1.21
CA SER A 113 -19.47 4.46 2.15
C SER A 113 -18.50 3.50 2.85
N CYS A 114 -18.93 3.01 4.02
CA CYS A 114 -18.30 1.90 4.73
C CYS A 114 -18.98 0.56 4.45
N THR A 115 -19.72 0.43 3.35
CA THR A 115 -20.57 -0.76 3.06
C THR A 115 -19.78 -1.97 2.55
N GLY A 116 -18.49 -2.05 2.86
CA GLY A 116 -17.61 -3.09 2.37
C GLY A 116 -16.88 -2.68 1.09
N GLY A 117 -15.61 -3.07 1.05
CA GLY A 117 -14.69 -2.85 -0.05
C GLY A 117 -13.27 -3.04 0.44
N TRP A 118 -12.33 -3.26 -0.47
CA TRP A 118 -10.92 -3.41 -0.16
C TRP A 118 -10.02 -2.89 -1.26
N TRP A 119 -8.78 -2.56 -0.93
CA TRP A 119 -7.79 -2.15 -1.90
C TRP A 119 -6.41 -2.68 -1.49
N ASN A 120 -5.53 -2.83 -2.47
CA ASN A 120 -4.11 -3.10 -2.23
C ASN A 120 -3.41 -1.77 -1.94
N THR A 121 -2.55 -1.75 -0.93
CA THR A 121 -1.68 -0.59 -0.72
C THR A 121 -0.73 -0.42 -1.91
N PRO A 122 -0.25 0.79 -2.19
CA PRO A 122 0.69 0.98 -3.29
C PRO A 122 2.08 0.51 -2.87
N GLY A 123 2.88 0.02 -3.82
CA GLY A 123 4.20 -0.58 -3.54
C GLY A 123 5.18 0.26 -2.70
N TRP A 124 5.07 1.59 -2.73
CA TRP A 124 5.89 2.49 -1.90
C TRP A 124 5.43 2.60 -0.43
N PHE A 125 4.24 2.09 -0.11
CA PHE A 125 3.61 2.08 1.20
C PHE A 125 3.28 0.67 1.74
N ASP A 126 3.39 -0.37 0.91
CA ASP A 126 3.31 -1.76 1.32
C ASP A 126 4.23 -2.05 2.50
N ASN A 127 3.74 -2.83 3.47
CA ASN A 127 4.51 -3.22 4.65
C ASN A 127 4.98 -2.03 5.50
N ARG A 128 4.30 -0.86 5.43
CA ARG A 128 4.65 0.31 6.25
C ARG A 128 3.64 0.65 7.33
N THR A 129 2.38 0.19 7.23
CA THR A 129 1.33 0.62 8.16
C THR A 129 1.59 0.17 9.59
N SER A 130 1.59 1.12 10.52
CA SER A 130 1.85 0.94 11.96
C SER A 130 0.71 1.44 12.85
N SER A 131 -0.11 2.39 12.37
CA SER A 131 -1.37 2.77 13.00
C SER A 131 -2.37 3.23 11.94
N SER A 132 -3.66 3.33 12.31
CA SER A 132 -4.70 3.80 11.40
C SER A 132 -5.75 4.63 12.13
N TYR A 133 -6.17 5.72 11.50
CA TYR A 133 -7.40 6.42 11.84
C TYR A 133 -8.58 5.70 11.17
N ASN A 134 -9.59 5.42 11.96
CA ASN A 134 -10.79 4.69 11.56
C ASN A 134 -11.87 5.69 11.15
N GLY A 135 -11.99 5.98 9.85
CA GLY A 135 -13.15 6.70 9.33
C GLY A 135 -14.40 5.82 9.31
N CYS A 136 -14.22 4.58 8.86
CA CYS A 136 -15.16 3.49 9.05
C CYS A 136 -15.03 2.85 10.43
N TYR A 137 -16.11 2.23 10.91
CA TYR A 137 -16.12 1.61 12.25
C TYR A 137 -15.04 0.53 12.40
N ARG A 138 -14.78 -0.24 11.34
CA ARG A 138 -13.75 -1.29 11.36
C ARG A 138 -12.93 -1.24 10.09
N LEU A 139 -11.61 -1.21 10.27
CA LEU A 139 -10.63 -1.37 9.21
C LEU A 139 -9.94 -2.72 9.44
N LYS A 140 -9.91 -3.56 8.40
CA LYS A 140 -9.21 -4.85 8.44
C LYS A 140 -7.98 -4.80 7.57
N HIS A 141 -6.83 -4.98 8.19
CA HIS A 141 -5.52 -4.96 7.57
C HIS A 141 -5.06 -6.39 7.29
N TYR A 142 -4.57 -6.64 6.09
CA TYR A 142 -4.13 -7.95 5.62
C TYR A 142 -2.66 -7.89 5.22
N ASP A 143 -1.90 -8.95 5.52
CA ASP A 143 -0.45 -8.98 5.26
C ASP A 143 -0.07 -9.44 3.84
N LYS A 144 -1.07 -9.62 2.98
CA LYS A 144 -0.91 -9.92 1.58
C LYS A 144 -1.91 -9.11 0.75
N PRO A 145 -1.72 -9.05 -0.57
CA PRO A 145 -2.67 -8.40 -1.45
C PRO A 145 -4.01 -9.16 -1.46
N ASN A 146 -5.04 -8.51 -1.98
CA ASN A 146 -6.35 -9.11 -2.28
C ASN A 146 -7.11 -9.64 -1.06
N LYS A 147 -6.94 -8.98 0.11
CA LYS A 147 -7.51 -9.39 1.41
C LYS A 147 -7.14 -10.81 1.83
N THR A 148 -5.93 -11.25 1.53
CA THR A 148 -5.47 -12.59 1.89
C THR A 148 -4.45 -12.57 3.02
N GLY A 149 -4.10 -13.73 3.54
CA GLY A 149 -3.08 -13.87 4.57
C GLY A 149 -3.58 -13.60 6.00
N THR A 150 -2.62 -13.27 6.86
CA THR A 150 -2.87 -12.92 8.26
C THR A 150 -3.48 -11.53 8.32
N SER A 151 -4.37 -11.30 9.29
CA SER A 151 -5.07 -10.02 9.39
C SER A 151 -5.22 -9.54 10.83
N ALA A 152 -5.30 -8.22 10.99
CA ALA A 152 -5.71 -7.57 12.22
C ALA A 152 -6.80 -6.54 11.93
N ASN A 153 -7.65 -6.25 12.91
CA ASN A 153 -8.64 -5.18 12.83
C ASN A 153 -8.26 -4.02 13.75
N THR A 154 -8.64 -2.82 13.36
CA THR A 154 -8.81 -1.64 14.23
C THR A 154 -10.30 -1.30 14.31
N TYR A 155 -10.73 -0.66 15.41
CA TYR A 155 -12.16 -0.48 15.73
C TYR A 155 -12.49 0.90 16.29
N GLY A 156 -13.72 1.35 16.00
CA GLY A 156 -14.30 2.59 16.49
C GLY A 156 -14.17 3.71 15.46
N ALA A 157 -15.30 4.19 14.94
CA ALA A 157 -15.28 5.34 14.05
C ALA A 157 -14.76 6.59 14.78
N GLY A 158 -13.88 7.35 14.14
CA GLY A 158 -13.24 8.54 14.70
C GLY A 158 -12.02 8.27 15.59
N THR A 159 -11.62 7.02 15.80
CA THR A 159 -10.44 6.68 16.64
C THR A 159 -9.18 6.52 15.80
N THR A 160 -8.02 6.57 16.47
CA THR A 160 -6.73 6.16 15.88
C THR A 160 -6.15 5.03 16.71
N ASP A 161 -5.95 3.88 16.08
CA ASP A 161 -5.48 2.67 16.73
C ASP A 161 -4.12 2.24 16.18
N ASN A 162 -3.28 1.68 17.04
CA ASN A 162 -2.05 1.02 16.61
C ASN A 162 -2.36 -0.35 16.01
N ILE A 163 -1.69 -0.69 14.92
CA ILE A 163 -1.71 -2.06 14.39
C ILE A 163 -1.06 -2.98 15.43
N PRO A 164 -1.69 -4.11 15.79
CA PRO A 164 -1.10 -5.07 16.71
C PRO A 164 0.32 -5.49 16.29
N THR A 165 1.19 -5.76 17.25
CA THR A 165 2.62 -6.04 17.02
C THR A 165 2.87 -7.10 15.93
N TYR A 166 2.05 -8.14 15.85
CA TYR A 166 2.20 -9.22 14.88
C TYR A 166 1.85 -8.81 13.43
N MET A 167 1.17 -7.68 13.24
CA MET A 167 0.77 -7.11 11.93
C MET A 167 1.45 -5.76 11.63
N ASN A 168 2.21 -5.22 12.58
CA ASN A 168 2.87 -3.93 12.43
C ASN A 168 3.87 -3.97 11.26
N ASN A 169 3.79 -3.01 10.34
CA ASN A 169 4.63 -2.93 9.14
C ASN A 169 4.51 -4.17 8.24
N ARG A 170 3.30 -4.72 8.11
CA ARG A 170 3.03 -5.89 7.25
C ARG A 170 1.85 -5.71 6.31
N THR A 171 1.05 -4.66 6.47
CA THR A 171 -0.18 -4.48 5.69
C THR A 171 0.14 -4.28 4.20
N GLU A 172 -0.49 -5.08 3.35
CA GLU A 172 -0.45 -4.99 1.88
C GLU A 172 -1.86 -4.81 1.26
N SER A 173 -2.92 -5.04 2.03
CA SER A 173 -4.29 -4.64 1.64
C SER A 173 -5.16 -4.29 2.83
N VAL A 174 -6.16 -3.43 2.62
CA VAL A 174 -7.07 -2.96 3.67
C VAL A 174 -8.51 -3.06 3.19
N ALA A 175 -9.39 -3.51 4.09
CA ALA A 175 -10.83 -3.52 3.87
C ALA A 175 -11.59 -2.65 4.89
N TYR A 176 -12.66 -2.01 4.45
CA TYR A 176 -13.44 -1.04 5.24
C TYR A 176 -14.85 -1.55 5.51
N TYR A 177 -15.30 -1.44 6.76
CA TYR A 177 -16.59 -1.96 7.20
C TYR A 177 -17.30 -0.98 8.15
N SER A 178 -18.64 -0.93 8.04
CA SER A 178 -19.51 -0.16 8.90
C SER A 178 -19.75 -0.79 10.28
N SER A 179 -19.35 -2.06 10.46
CA SER A 179 -19.50 -2.87 11.68
C SER A 179 -18.38 -3.90 11.84
#